data_AF-T1BSA9-F1
#
_entry.id   AF-T1BSA9-F1
#
_cell.length_a   1.000
_cell.length_b   1.000
_cell.length_c   1.000
_cell.angle_alpha   90.00
_cell.angle_beta   90.00
_cell.angle_gamma   90.00
#
_symmetry.space_group_name_H-M   'P 1'
#
loop_
_entity.id
_entity.type
_entity.pdbx_description
1 polymer ?
#
loop_
_entity_poly.entity_id
_entity_poly.type
_entity_poly.pdbx_seq_one_letter_code
_entity_poly.pdbx_strand_id
1 'polypeptide(L)'
;GTTTAVVLAGELLKRAESLIEQNIHPTVITRGFSLAREEAERLLKKEIGTPVKATDDEVLSQVAHTAMGSKGVYGARGELARLVVKAVKTIAEEREGHTVADISLIQVEKKQGGGIADTELIEGIILDKERGHPRMPSEVKDAKIALLNSALEIKKTEFESKINIKSPGQIQNFLDQEDRSFRDMADAVKNAGANVVVCQKGIDDVVLHYLARAGIYAVKQVKESDLQKLSRATGGKIVTGVKELSGKDLGHAGKVAQRKVGDSDMTFITGCTGAKSVSLLIRGGTEHVTQEVERSLNDALKVVSSVLEDGVICAGGGATESGTGRTP
;
A
#
# COMPACT_ATOMS: atom_id res chain seq x y z
N GLY A 1 -18.15 3.70 -9.09
CA GLY A 1 -19.23 4.54 -9.67
C GLY A 1 -18.77 5.94 -10.07
N THR A 2 -17.51 6.15 -10.47
CA THR A 2 -17.03 7.48 -10.89
C THR A 2 -17.74 7.99 -12.15
N THR A 3 -17.92 7.12 -13.15
CA THR A 3 -18.69 7.44 -14.37
C THR A 3 -20.15 7.77 -14.05
N THR A 4 -20.81 6.95 -13.21
CA THR A 4 -22.21 7.17 -12.82
C THR A 4 -22.41 8.54 -12.18
N ALA A 5 -21.51 8.95 -11.28
CA ALA A 5 -21.58 10.25 -10.62
C ALA A 5 -21.51 11.43 -11.62
N VAL A 6 -20.60 11.36 -12.61
CA VAL A 6 -20.46 12.39 -13.64
C VAL A 6 -21.68 12.45 -14.55
N VAL A 7 -22.19 11.30 -14.99
CA VAL A 7 -23.38 11.22 -15.85
C VAL A 7 -24.61 11.76 -15.13
N LEU A 8 -24.81 11.39 -13.87
CA LEU A 8 -25.93 11.86 -13.06
C LEU A 8 -25.85 13.37 -12.82
N ALA A 9 -24.65 13.90 -12.52
CA ALA A 9 -24.45 15.34 -12.37
C ALA A 9 -24.80 16.10 -13.67
N GLY A 10 -24.38 15.59 -14.82
CA GLY A 10 -24.72 16.18 -16.13
C GLY A 10 -26.23 16.18 -16.40
N GLU A 11 -26.92 15.07 -16.11
CA GLU A 11 -28.36 14.98 -16.32
C GLU A 11 -29.14 15.88 -15.34
N LEU A 12 -28.72 15.98 -14.08
CA LEU A 12 -29.32 16.90 -13.10
C LEU A 12 -29.20 18.37 -13.54
N LEU A 13 -28.05 18.77 -14.08
CA LEU A 13 -27.85 20.12 -14.63
C LEU A 13 -28.76 20.40 -15.83
N LYS A 14 -28.88 19.43 -16.75
CA LYS A 14 -29.80 19.52 -17.89
C LYS A 14 -31.26 19.68 -17.46
N ARG A 15 -31.68 18.96 -16.40
CA ARG A 15 -33.04 19.12 -15.84
C ARG A 15 -33.23 20.46 -15.14
N ALA A 16 -32.20 20.96 -14.47
CA ALA A 16 -32.23 22.28 -13.86
C ALA A 16 -32.38 23.40 -14.91
N GLU A 17 -31.72 23.29 -16.07
CA GLU A 17 -31.86 24.24 -17.18
C GLU A 17 -33.33 24.38 -17.62
N SER A 18 -34.04 23.28 -17.82
CA SER A 18 -35.47 23.31 -18.19
C SER A 18 -36.37 23.96 -17.12
N LEU A 19 -35.98 23.92 -15.84
CA LEU A 19 -36.70 24.61 -14.76
C LEU A 19 -36.39 26.12 -14.75
N ILE A 20 -35.15 26.49 -15.08
CA ILE A 20 -34.73 27.89 -15.23
C ILE A 20 -35.46 28.54 -16.41
N GLU A 21 -35.61 27.84 -17.54
CA GLU A 21 -36.39 28.30 -18.70
C GLU A 21 -37.87 28.55 -18.36
N GLN A 22 -38.40 27.85 -17.36
CA GLN A 22 -39.76 28.07 -16.82
C GLN A 22 -39.81 29.20 -15.78
N ASN A 23 -38.76 30.00 -15.66
CA ASN A 23 -38.61 31.09 -14.69
C ASN A 23 -38.62 30.65 -13.22
N ILE A 24 -38.24 29.40 -12.91
CA ILE A 24 -38.07 28.95 -11.52
C ILE A 24 -36.72 29.47 -10.99
N HIS A 25 -36.75 30.16 -9.84
CA HIS A 25 -35.55 30.74 -9.26
C HIS A 25 -34.53 29.66 -8.84
N PRO A 26 -33.23 29.80 -9.14
CA PRO A 26 -32.21 28.78 -8.84
C PRO A 26 -32.20 28.31 -7.38
N THR A 27 -32.43 29.20 -6.42
CA THR A 27 -32.54 28.84 -4.98
C THR A 27 -33.65 27.81 -4.68
N VAL A 28 -34.74 27.84 -5.43
CA VAL A 28 -35.83 26.86 -5.29
C VAL A 28 -35.39 25.51 -5.84
N ILE A 29 -34.67 25.52 -6.97
CA ILE A 29 -34.13 24.30 -7.61
C ILE A 29 -33.09 23.64 -6.70
N THR A 30 -32.13 24.41 -6.18
CA THR A 30 -31.10 23.87 -5.28
C THR A 30 -31.70 23.31 -4.00
N ARG A 31 -32.68 24.00 -3.41
CA ARG A 31 -33.43 23.49 -2.26
C ARG A 31 -34.16 22.19 -2.60
N GLY A 32 -34.82 22.12 -3.76
CA GLY A 32 -35.50 20.91 -4.23
C GLY A 32 -34.54 19.73 -4.40
N PHE A 33 -33.36 19.95 -4.99
CA PHE A 33 -32.33 18.92 -5.11
C PHE A 33 -31.77 18.47 -3.77
N SER A 34 -31.57 19.37 -2.81
CA SER A 34 -31.14 19.00 -1.46
C SER A 34 -32.16 18.08 -0.76
N LEU A 35 -33.45 18.41 -0.86
CA LEU A 35 -34.54 17.59 -0.31
C LEU A 35 -34.61 16.22 -1.00
N ALA A 36 -34.50 16.19 -2.34
CA ALA A 36 -34.51 14.96 -3.10
C ALA A 36 -33.30 14.07 -2.76
N ARG A 37 -32.12 14.65 -2.52
CA ARG A 37 -30.92 13.93 -2.07
C ARG A 37 -31.14 13.28 -0.70
N GLU A 38 -31.65 14.03 0.27
CA GLU A 38 -31.91 13.51 1.63
C GLU A 38 -32.90 12.34 1.59
N GLU A 39 -33.95 12.47 0.80
CA GLU A 39 -34.93 11.40 0.63
C GLU A 39 -34.34 10.19 -0.11
N ALA A 40 -33.54 10.41 -1.16
CA ALA A 40 -32.83 9.33 -1.84
C ALA A 40 -31.88 8.58 -0.89
N GLU A 41 -31.11 9.28 -0.06
CA GLU A 41 -30.24 8.65 0.96
C GLU A 41 -31.05 7.82 1.96
N ARG A 42 -32.23 8.31 2.39
CA ARG A 42 -33.15 7.59 3.28
C ARG A 42 -33.65 6.31 2.63
N LEU A 43 -34.14 6.38 1.39
CA LEU A 43 -34.67 5.24 0.63
C LEU A 43 -33.60 4.19 0.39
N LEU A 44 -32.40 4.61 -0.03
CA LEU A 44 -31.27 3.73 -0.27
C LEU A 44 -30.88 2.95 0.99
N LYS A 45 -30.86 3.60 2.16
CA LYS A 45 -30.45 2.95 3.42
C LYS A 45 -31.55 2.08 4.04
N LYS A 46 -32.81 2.48 3.94
CA LYS A 46 -33.90 1.86 4.73
C LYS A 46 -34.85 0.97 3.95
N GLU A 47 -35.02 1.21 2.65
CA GLU A 47 -36.08 0.56 1.85
C GLU A 47 -35.53 -0.24 0.68
N ILE A 48 -34.53 0.27 -0.03
CA ILE A 48 -33.96 -0.36 -1.23
C ILE A 48 -32.72 -1.19 -0.88
N GLY A 49 -31.92 -0.73 0.08
CA GLY A 49 -30.69 -1.38 0.50
C GLY A 49 -30.95 -2.74 1.15
N THR A 50 -30.15 -3.73 0.78
CA THR A 50 -30.14 -5.05 1.42
C THR A 50 -29.03 -5.08 2.47
N PRO A 51 -29.33 -5.39 3.74
CA PRO A 51 -28.32 -5.49 4.79
C PRO A 51 -27.43 -6.71 4.56
N VAL A 52 -26.12 -6.54 4.77
CA VAL A 52 -25.09 -7.56 4.59
C VAL A 52 -24.28 -7.69 5.86
N LYS A 53 -24.02 -8.93 6.28
CA LYS A 53 -23.14 -9.21 7.41
C LYS A 53 -21.69 -9.24 6.93
N ALA A 54 -20.77 -8.74 7.76
CA ALA A 54 -19.34 -8.80 7.49
C ALA A 54 -18.78 -10.24 7.35
N THR A 55 -19.53 -11.25 7.80
CA THR A 55 -19.18 -12.67 7.69
C THR A 55 -19.64 -13.32 6.38
N ASP A 56 -20.43 -12.62 5.56
CA ASP A 56 -21.00 -13.16 4.32
C ASP A 56 -20.00 -13.08 3.15
N ASP A 57 -19.07 -14.03 3.13
CA ASP A 57 -18.00 -14.06 2.13
C ASP A 57 -18.52 -14.28 0.70
N GLU A 58 -19.68 -14.90 0.53
CA GLU A 58 -20.30 -15.09 -0.78
C GLU A 58 -20.78 -13.75 -1.34
N VAL A 59 -21.53 -12.99 -0.54
CA VAL A 59 -22.01 -11.67 -0.94
C VAL A 59 -20.85 -10.70 -1.17
N LEU A 60 -19.84 -10.68 -0.27
CA LEU A 60 -18.65 -9.84 -0.46
C LEU A 60 -17.88 -10.23 -1.73
N SER A 61 -17.82 -11.52 -2.07
CA SER A 61 -17.20 -11.99 -3.32
C SER A 61 -18.01 -11.56 -4.54
N GLN A 62 -19.34 -11.58 -4.48
CA GLN A 62 -20.20 -11.09 -5.57
C GLN A 62 -20.05 -9.58 -5.78
N VAL A 63 -19.92 -8.81 -4.69
CA VAL A 63 -19.64 -7.37 -4.73
C VAL A 63 -18.28 -7.11 -5.40
N ALA A 64 -17.23 -7.81 -4.97
CA ALA A 64 -15.90 -7.70 -5.59
C ALA A 64 -15.94 -8.09 -7.08
N HIS A 65 -16.64 -9.17 -7.41
CA HIS A 65 -16.81 -9.64 -8.78
C HIS A 65 -17.51 -8.59 -9.66
N THR A 66 -18.53 -7.93 -9.13
CA THR A 66 -19.28 -6.86 -9.82
C THR A 66 -18.40 -5.62 -10.03
N ALA A 67 -17.58 -5.26 -9.03
CA ALA A 67 -16.63 -4.15 -9.13
C ALA A 67 -15.57 -4.38 -10.22
N MET A 68 -15.13 -5.63 -10.42
CA MET A 68 -14.13 -6.00 -11.44
C MET A 68 -14.73 -6.24 -12.84
N GLY A 69 -15.79 -5.53 -13.20
CA GLY A 69 -16.55 -5.70 -14.45
C GLY A 69 -15.80 -5.39 -15.76
N SER A 70 -14.55 -4.90 -15.72
CA SER A 70 -13.78 -4.53 -16.92
C SER A 70 -13.33 -5.74 -17.74
N LYS A 71 -13.22 -5.56 -19.08
CA LYS A 71 -12.96 -6.65 -20.03
C LYS A 71 -11.59 -7.34 -19.81
N GLY A 72 -10.62 -6.67 -19.18
CA GLY A 72 -9.26 -7.17 -19.01
C GLY A 72 -9.08 -8.29 -17.98
N VAL A 73 -10.06 -8.47 -17.08
CA VAL A 73 -9.91 -9.37 -15.91
C VAL A 73 -10.90 -10.55 -15.94
N TYR A 74 -11.71 -10.66 -17.00
CA TYR A 74 -12.88 -11.56 -17.05
C TYR A 74 -12.59 -13.02 -16.70
N GLY A 75 -11.45 -13.56 -17.16
CA GLY A 75 -11.09 -14.97 -16.96
C GLY A 75 -10.72 -15.36 -15.52
N ALA A 76 -10.34 -14.40 -14.65
CA ALA A 76 -9.83 -14.68 -13.30
C ALA A 76 -10.61 -13.97 -12.18
N ARG A 77 -11.78 -13.37 -12.49
CA ARG A 77 -12.54 -12.57 -11.52
C ARG A 77 -12.92 -13.31 -10.26
N GLY A 78 -13.29 -14.58 -10.37
CA GLY A 78 -13.71 -15.38 -9.21
C GLY A 78 -12.59 -15.58 -8.20
N GLU A 79 -11.37 -15.89 -8.68
CA GLU A 79 -10.19 -16.07 -7.83
C GLU A 79 -9.74 -14.74 -7.22
N LEU A 80 -9.67 -13.69 -8.04
CA LEU A 80 -9.32 -12.35 -7.58
C LEU A 80 -10.32 -11.80 -6.55
N ALA A 81 -11.61 -12.09 -6.71
CA ALA A 81 -12.65 -11.65 -5.77
C ALA A 81 -12.40 -12.25 -4.38
N ARG A 82 -12.05 -13.54 -4.31
CA ARG A 82 -11.71 -14.21 -3.05
C ARG A 82 -10.46 -13.60 -2.41
N LEU A 83 -9.44 -13.25 -3.21
CA LEU A 83 -8.23 -12.59 -2.69
C LEU A 83 -8.53 -11.20 -2.14
N VAL A 84 -9.37 -10.42 -2.82
CA VAL A 84 -9.83 -9.10 -2.36
C VAL A 84 -10.54 -9.24 -1.02
N VAL A 85 -11.54 -10.13 -0.91
CA VAL A 85 -12.29 -10.34 0.35
C VAL A 85 -11.35 -10.76 1.48
N LYS A 86 -10.44 -11.71 1.21
CA LYS A 86 -9.44 -12.14 2.20
C LYS A 86 -8.55 -10.97 2.63
N ALA A 87 -8.06 -10.15 1.70
CA ALA A 87 -7.21 -9.01 2.00
C ALA A 87 -7.93 -7.98 2.88
N VAL A 88 -9.16 -7.60 2.51
CA VAL A 88 -9.94 -6.59 3.26
C VAL A 88 -10.31 -7.11 4.67
N LYS A 89 -10.73 -8.37 4.80
CA LYS A 89 -11.02 -8.96 6.11
C LYS A 89 -9.78 -9.09 7.00
N THR A 90 -8.61 -9.31 6.40
CA THR A 90 -7.36 -9.31 7.16
C THR A 90 -7.06 -7.92 7.71
N ILE A 91 -7.24 -6.84 6.95
CA ILE A 91 -6.96 -5.48 7.47
C ILE A 91 -8.08 -4.91 8.35
N ALA A 92 -9.26 -5.53 8.36
CA ALA A 92 -10.41 -5.02 9.07
C ALA A 92 -10.18 -5.04 10.59
N GLU A 93 -10.46 -3.91 11.23
CA GLU A 93 -10.35 -3.70 12.67
C GLU A 93 -11.67 -3.14 13.21
N GLU A 94 -12.09 -3.60 14.38
CA GLU A 94 -13.17 -2.94 15.10
C GLU A 94 -12.61 -1.72 15.85
N ARG A 95 -13.11 -0.53 15.51
CA ARG A 95 -12.81 0.72 16.20
C ARG A 95 -14.10 1.34 16.69
N GLU A 96 -14.21 1.53 18.00
CA GLU A 96 -15.34 2.23 18.62
C GLU A 96 -16.73 1.66 18.23
N GLY A 97 -16.84 0.35 18.03
CA GLY A 97 -18.09 -0.33 17.64
C GLY A 97 -18.41 -0.32 16.14
N HIS A 98 -17.52 0.22 15.31
CA HIS A 98 -17.61 0.19 13.85
C HIS A 98 -16.45 -0.62 13.27
N THR A 99 -16.74 -1.45 12.27
CA THR A 99 -15.69 -2.09 11.47
C THR A 99 -15.10 -1.05 10.54
N VAL A 100 -13.78 -0.88 10.56
CA VAL A 100 -13.06 0.03 9.65
C VAL A 100 -12.01 -0.79 8.91
N ALA A 101 -11.95 -0.64 7.59
CA ALA A 101 -10.98 -1.33 6.76
C ALA A 101 -10.12 -0.30 6.00
N ASP A 102 -8.99 0.11 6.59
CA ASP A 102 -8.10 1.06 5.94
C ASP A 102 -7.30 0.40 4.81
N ILE A 103 -7.76 0.62 3.57
CA ILE A 103 -7.15 0.10 2.34
C ILE A 103 -5.69 0.54 2.19
N SER A 104 -5.24 1.62 2.85
CA SER A 104 -3.83 2.02 2.82
C SER A 104 -2.89 0.96 3.41
N LEU A 105 -3.42 0.05 4.24
CA LEU A 105 -2.71 -1.09 4.81
C LEU A 105 -2.52 -2.25 3.81
N ILE A 106 -3.17 -2.19 2.65
CA ILE A 106 -3.00 -3.15 1.57
C ILE A 106 -1.96 -2.57 0.59
N GLN A 107 -0.87 -3.30 0.40
CA GLN A 107 0.07 -3.01 -0.68
C GLN A 107 -0.36 -3.76 -1.93
N VAL A 108 -0.24 -3.10 -3.07
CA VAL A 108 -0.46 -3.73 -4.37
C VAL A 108 0.86 -3.61 -5.12
N GLU A 109 1.51 -4.74 -5.36
CA GLU A 109 2.73 -4.84 -6.15
C GLU A 109 2.43 -5.60 -7.44
N LYS A 110 3.01 -5.13 -8.55
CA LYS A 110 2.78 -5.73 -9.86
C LYS A 110 4.09 -6.19 -10.48
N LYS A 111 4.08 -7.40 -11.02
CA LYS A 111 5.20 -7.95 -11.78
C LYS A 111 4.76 -8.66 -13.03
N GLN A 112 5.40 -8.29 -14.14
CA GLN A 112 5.23 -8.99 -15.41
C GLN A 112 5.73 -10.44 -15.31
N GLY A 113 5.06 -11.33 -16.05
CA GLY A 113 5.32 -12.75 -16.09
C GLY A 113 4.21 -13.54 -15.42
N GLY A 114 4.03 -14.79 -15.86
CA GLY A 114 2.92 -15.64 -15.43
C GLY A 114 1.56 -15.21 -15.98
N GLY A 115 0.51 -15.84 -15.46
CA GLY A 115 -0.88 -15.51 -15.73
C GLY A 115 -1.50 -14.64 -14.64
N ILE A 116 -2.71 -14.13 -14.88
CA ILE A 116 -3.49 -13.39 -13.87
C ILE A 116 -3.83 -14.31 -12.68
N ALA A 117 -4.03 -15.61 -12.94
CA ALA A 117 -4.29 -16.64 -11.93
C ALA A 117 -3.13 -16.87 -10.95
N ASP A 118 -1.89 -16.47 -11.31
CA ASP A 118 -0.73 -16.55 -10.41
C ASP A 118 -0.70 -15.39 -9.39
N THR A 119 -1.71 -14.51 -9.40
CA THR A 119 -1.83 -13.43 -8.42
C THR A 119 -2.07 -14.02 -7.04
N GLU A 120 -1.30 -13.57 -6.05
CA GLU A 120 -1.37 -14.11 -4.68
C GLU A 120 -1.50 -13.03 -3.62
N LEU A 121 -2.11 -13.39 -2.49
CA LEU A 121 -2.15 -12.57 -1.28
C LEU A 121 -1.05 -13.03 -0.34
N ILE A 122 -0.18 -12.11 0.02
CA ILE A 122 0.94 -12.32 0.93
C ILE A 122 0.66 -11.61 2.25
N GLU A 123 0.77 -12.36 3.34
CA GLU A 123 0.63 -11.86 4.71
C GLU A 123 1.95 -11.18 5.13
N GLY A 124 2.11 -9.94 4.67
CA GLY A 124 3.32 -9.15 4.85
C GLY A 124 3.45 -8.04 3.82
N ILE A 125 4.67 -7.51 3.70
CA ILE A 125 5.05 -6.42 2.81
C ILE A 125 6.07 -6.93 1.77
N ILE A 126 5.91 -6.48 0.54
CA ILE A 126 6.81 -6.84 -0.57
C ILE A 126 7.60 -5.60 -0.96
N LEU A 127 8.91 -5.73 -1.12
CA LEU A 127 9.75 -4.69 -1.67
C LEU A 127 10.26 -5.15 -3.03
N ASP A 128 10.01 -4.34 -4.06
CA ASP A 128 10.59 -4.52 -5.40
C ASP A 128 12.08 -4.12 -5.44
N LYS A 129 12.87 -4.79 -4.59
CA LYS A 129 14.30 -4.57 -4.39
C LYS A 129 14.98 -5.87 -4.00
N GLU A 130 16.18 -6.03 -4.50
CA GLU A 130 17.12 -7.06 -4.09
C GLU A 130 17.92 -6.67 -2.84
N ARG A 131 18.60 -7.66 -2.26
CA ARG A 131 19.60 -7.41 -1.22
C ARG A 131 20.74 -6.54 -1.76
N GLY A 132 21.23 -5.61 -0.95
CA GLY A 132 22.24 -4.65 -1.37
C GLY A 132 23.61 -5.25 -1.68
N HIS A 133 23.91 -6.47 -1.22
CA HIS A 133 25.20 -7.13 -1.49
C HIS A 133 25.04 -8.65 -1.64
N PRO A 134 25.67 -9.32 -2.64
CA PRO A 134 25.50 -10.75 -2.88
C PRO A 134 25.88 -11.68 -1.71
N ARG A 135 26.84 -11.27 -0.87
CA ARG A 135 27.25 -12.02 0.34
C ARG A 135 26.28 -11.91 1.52
N MET A 136 25.25 -11.06 1.43
CA MET A 136 24.20 -11.00 2.44
C MET A 136 23.37 -12.30 2.43
N PRO A 137 22.79 -12.70 3.57
CA PRO A 137 21.92 -13.87 3.61
C PRO A 137 20.77 -13.73 2.59
N SER A 138 20.34 -14.83 1.97
CA SER A 138 19.12 -14.83 1.14
C SER A 138 17.85 -14.85 1.98
N GLU A 139 17.95 -15.29 3.24
CA GLU A 139 16.86 -15.44 4.18
C GLU A 139 17.32 -15.11 5.61
N VAL A 140 16.50 -14.36 6.33
CA VAL A 140 16.66 -14.03 7.74
C VAL A 140 15.38 -14.44 8.48
N LYS A 141 15.53 -15.29 9.50
CA LYS A 141 14.46 -15.67 10.43
C LYS A 141 14.50 -14.76 11.65
N ASP A 142 13.34 -14.53 12.28
CA ASP A 142 13.19 -13.65 13.45
C ASP A 142 13.84 -12.28 13.19
N ALA A 143 13.38 -11.64 12.12
CA ALA A 143 13.92 -10.38 11.65
C ALA A 143 13.62 -9.25 12.64
N LYS A 144 14.67 -8.50 12.96
CA LYS A 144 14.70 -7.23 13.67
C LYS A 144 15.11 -6.16 12.68
N ILE A 145 14.13 -5.38 12.23
CA ILE A 145 14.20 -4.53 11.06
C ILE A 145 14.44 -3.08 11.50
N ALA A 146 15.57 -2.51 11.09
CA ALA A 146 15.85 -1.09 11.21
C ALA A 146 15.27 -0.34 10.00
N LEU A 147 14.44 0.67 10.25
CA LEU A 147 13.83 1.51 9.20
C LEU A 147 14.47 2.89 9.21
N LEU A 148 15.20 3.22 8.14
CA LEU A 148 15.94 4.48 8.03
C LEU A 148 15.42 5.33 6.86
N ASN A 149 15.11 6.60 7.11
CA ASN A 149 14.74 7.55 6.03
C ASN A 149 15.96 8.31 5.44
N SER A 150 17.15 8.07 6.00
CA SER A 150 18.39 8.72 5.60
C SER A 150 19.30 7.80 4.78
N ALA A 151 20.29 8.39 4.12
CA ALA A 151 21.31 7.64 3.41
C ALA A 151 22.41 7.22 4.39
N LEU A 152 22.94 6.01 4.19
CA LEU A 152 24.14 5.53 4.88
C LEU A 152 25.37 5.84 4.03
N GLU A 153 25.71 7.12 3.98
CA GLU A 153 26.82 7.67 3.22
C GLU A 153 27.42 8.87 3.98
N ILE A 154 28.66 9.24 3.64
CA ILE A 154 29.29 10.43 4.23
C ILE A 154 28.59 11.67 3.70
N LYS A 155 27.92 12.38 4.59
CA LYS A 155 27.23 13.63 4.24
C LYS A 155 28.24 14.73 3.98
N LYS A 156 28.12 15.37 2.82
CA LYS A 156 28.76 16.67 2.58
C LYS A 156 28.06 17.71 3.45
N THR A 157 28.83 18.64 4.01
CA THR A 157 28.26 19.76 4.77
C THR A 157 27.44 20.66 3.85
N GLU A 158 26.36 21.25 4.36
CA GLU A 158 25.53 22.20 3.59
C GLU A 158 26.29 23.47 3.21
N PHE A 159 27.26 23.86 4.03
CA PHE A 159 28.23 24.90 3.70
C PHE A 159 29.35 24.34 2.82
N GLU A 160 29.83 25.14 1.86
CA GLU A 160 31.02 24.81 1.08
C GLU A 160 32.22 24.61 2.02
N SER A 161 32.54 23.34 2.29
CA SER A 161 33.77 22.95 2.97
C SER A 161 34.73 22.38 1.94
N LYS A 162 35.94 22.94 1.88
CA LYS A 162 37.03 22.43 1.06
C LYS A 162 38.10 21.87 1.98
N ILE A 163 38.48 20.62 1.74
CA ILE A 163 39.57 19.99 2.46
C ILE A 163 40.87 20.51 1.84
N ASN A 164 41.64 21.27 2.61
CA ASN A 164 42.96 21.75 2.21
C ASN A 164 44.03 20.77 2.68
N ILE A 165 44.47 19.88 1.77
CA ILE A 165 45.51 18.90 2.02
C ILE A 165 46.88 19.59 1.91
N LYS A 166 47.65 19.62 3.00
CA LYS A 166 48.98 20.25 3.08
C LYS A 166 50.12 19.22 3.14
N SER A 167 49.84 17.95 3.36
CA SER A 167 50.84 16.89 3.35
C SER A 167 50.26 15.53 2.94
N PRO A 168 51.08 14.60 2.41
CA PRO A 168 50.63 13.25 2.07
C PRO A 168 50.03 12.47 3.26
N GLY A 169 50.55 12.66 4.47
CA GLY A 169 50.00 12.01 5.68
C GLY A 169 48.57 12.46 6.02
N GLN A 170 48.19 13.68 5.65
CA GLN A 170 46.80 14.14 5.82
C GLN A 170 45.83 13.43 4.87
N ILE A 171 46.30 12.96 3.71
CA ILE A 171 45.50 12.16 2.78
C ILE A 171 45.13 10.83 3.44
N GLN A 172 46.12 10.13 3.99
CA GLN A 172 45.89 8.85 4.66
C GLN A 172 44.97 8.98 5.87
N ASN A 173 45.20 9.98 6.73
CA ASN A 173 44.35 10.23 7.88
C ASN A 173 42.89 10.53 7.48
N PHE A 174 42.68 11.20 6.34
CA PHE A 174 41.35 11.47 5.83
C PHE A 174 40.66 10.19 5.35
N LEU A 175 41.35 9.37 4.54
CA LEU A 175 40.84 8.08 4.09
C LEU A 175 40.51 7.15 5.27
N ASP A 176 41.41 7.07 6.25
CA ASP A 176 41.19 6.28 7.46
C ASP A 176 39.97 6.77 8.26
N GLN A 177 39.72 8.08 8.28
CA GLN A 177 38.56 8.68 8.95
C GLN A 177 37.25 8.44 8.18
N GLU A 178 37.27 8.46 6.85
CA GLU A 178 36.13 8.06 6.02
C GLU A 178 35.79 6.59 6.26
N ASP A 179 36.78 5.70 6.20
CA ASP A 179 36.59 4.26 6.45
C ASP A 179 36.05 3.97 7.85
N ARG A 180 36.56 4.68 8.88
CA ARG A 180 36.01 4.62 10.24
C ARG A 180 34.56 5.07 10.27
N SER A 181 34.21 6.15 9.58
CA SER A 181 32.85 6.67 9.55
C SER A 181 31.88 5.67 8.93
N PHE A 182 32.25 5.00 7.82
CA PHE A 182 31.44 3.95 7.22
C PHE A 182 31.26 2.74 8.15
N ARG A 183 32.33 2.35 8.82
CA ARG A 183 32.30 1.25 9.79
C ARG A 183 31.40 1.58 10.98
N ASP A 184 31.50 2.79 11.52
CA ASP A 184 30.67 3.26 12.64
C ASP A 184 29.18 3.23 12.29
N MET A 185 28.81 3.55 11.04
CA MET A 185 27.42 3.44 10.57
C MET A 185 26.91 2.00 10.59
N ALA A 186 27.71 1.04 10.09
CA ALA A 186 27.35 -0.38 10.11
C ALA A 186 27.32 -0.94 11.54
N ASP A 187 28.29 -0.57 12.36
CA ASP A 187 28.37 -0.98 13.76
C ASP A 187 27.20 -0.40 14.59
N ALA A 188 26.72 0.81 14.29
CA ALA A 188 25.51 1.36 14.93
C ALA A 188 24.26 0.48 14.67
N VAL A 189 24.04 0.04 13.42
CA VAL A 189 22.95 -0.88 13.07
C VAL A 189 23.09 -2.21 13.80
N LYS A 190 24.30 -2.75 13.83
CA LYS A 190 24.61 -4.01 14.52
C LYS A 190 24.41 -3.89 16.03
N ASN A 191 24.87 -2.82 16.66
CA ASN A 191 24.79 -2.57 18.10
C ASN A 191 23.35 -2.34 18.56
N ALA A 192 22.48 -1.79 17.70
CA ALA A 192 21.04 -1.75 17.96
C ALA A 192 20.40 -3.15 18.01
N GLY A 193 21.08 -4.17 17.47
CA GLY A 193 20.61 -5.55 17.40
C GLY A 193 19.78 -5.87 16.15
N ALA A 194 19.85 -5.03 15.12
CA ALA A 194 19.16 -5.25 13.86
C ALA A 194 19.88 -6.30 13.01
N ASN A 195 19.11 -7.22 12.41
CA ASN A 195 19.60 -8.20 11.43
C ASN A 195 19.08 -7.90 10.01
N VAL A 196 18.19 -6.91 9.87
CA VAL A 196 17.72 -6.36 8.60
C VAL A 196 17.73 -4.83 8.69
N VAL A 197 18.19 -4.15 7.64
CA VAL A 197 18.12 -2.70 7.51
C VAL A 197 17.45 -2.32 6.19
N VAL A 198 16.49 -1.40 6.27
CA VAL A 198 15.76 -0.89 5.11
C VAL A 198 15.93 0.62 5.08
N CYS A 199 16.58 1.13 4.04
CA CYS A 199 16.83 2.55 3.84
C CYS A 199 15.97 3.12 2.71
N GLN A 200 15.34 4.27 2.96
CA GLN A 200 14.66 5.06 1.94
C GLN A 200 15.64 5.57 0.87
N LYS A 201 16.85 5.93 1.30
CA LYS A 201 17.90 6.46 0.43
C LYS A 201 18.99 5.41 0.14
N GLY A 202 20.10 5.85 -0.44
CA GLY A 202 21.25 4.99 -0.75
C GLY A 202 21.96 4.44 0.49
N ILE A 203 22.74 3.38 0.27
CA ILE A 203 23.72 2.85 1.21
C ILE A 203 25.02 2.73 0.41
N ASP A 204 26.10 3.30 0.92
CA ASP A 204 27.43 3.24 0.32
C ASP A 204 27.93 1.78 0.25
N ASP A 205 28.67 1.44 -0.81
CA ASP A 205 29.13 0.06 -1.04
C ASP A 205 30.10 -0.44 0.05
N VAL A 206 30.88 0.46 0.66
CA VAL A 206 31.74 0.13 1.80
C VAL A 206 30.90 -0.25 3.02
N VAL A 207 29.81 0.49 3.28
CA VAL A 207 28.86 0.18 4.34
C VAL A 207 28.14 -1.13 4.07
N LEU A 208 27.69 -1.38 2.83
CA LEU A 208 27.08 -2.64 2.42
C LEU A 208 28.03 -3.82 2.64
N HIS A 209 29.32 -3.67 2.35
CA HIS A 209 30.32 -4.68 2.61
C HIS A 209 30.46 -4.98 4.11
N TYR A 210 30.47 -3.96 4.98
CA TYR A 210 30.51 -4.15 6.43
C TYR A 210 29.23 -4.82 6.96
N LEU A 211 28.05 -4.40 6.50
CA LEU A 211 26.76 -5.02 6.86
C LEU A 211 26.71 -6.49 6.41
N ALA A 212 27.19 -6.80 5.20
CA ALA A 212 27.27 -8.18 4.69
C ALA A 212 28.20 -9.05 5.54
N ARG A 213 29.36 -8.53 5.96
CA ARG A 213 30.27 -9.24 6.89
C ARG A 213 29.66 -9.49 8.26
N ALA A 214 28.80 -8.59 8.72
CA ALA A 214 28.04 -8.75 9.95
C ALA A 214 26.83 -9.68 9.81
N GLY A 215 26.52 -10.16 8.59
CA GLY A 215 25.36 -11.00 8.31
C GLY A 215 24.03 -10.24 8.30
N ILE A 216 24.05 -8.91 8.16
CA ILE A 216 22.86 -8.05 8.17
C ILE A 216 22.33 -7.92 6.74
N TYR A 217 21.04 -8.20 6.54
CA TYR A 217 20.37 -8.01 5.26
C TYR A 217 20.07 -6.53 5.04
N ALA A 218 20.47 -5.95 3.92
CA ALA A 218 20.22 -4.54 3.63
C ALA A 218 19.40 -4.36 2.35
N VAL A 219 18.44 -3.44 2.39
CA VAL A 219 17.71 -2.95 1.22
C VAL A 219 17.89 -1.43 1.13
N LYS A 220 18.29 -0.93 -0.04
CA LYS A 220 18.49 0.51 -0.30
C LYS A 220 17.45 1.05 -1.28
N GLN A 221 17.25 2.37 -1.24
CA GLN A 221 16.36 3.10 -2.15
C GLN A 221 14.91 2.62 -2.14
N VAL A 222 14.36 2.37 -0.96
CA VAL A 222 12.95 1.98 -0.79
C VAL A 222 12.04 3.21 -0.89
N LYS A 223 10.85 3.07 -1.48
CA LYS A 223 9.87 4.17 -1.56
C LYS A 223 9.42 4.57 -0.16
N GLU A 224 9.14 5.85 0.03
CA GLU A 224 8.66 6.36 1.31
C GLU A 224 7.36 5.68 1.75
N SER A 225 6.43 5.46 0.80
CA SER A 225 5.17 4.75 1.03
C SER A 225 5.39 3.35 1.60
N ASP A 226 6.37 2.63 1.07
CA ASP A 226 6.64 1.24 1.45
C ASP A 226 7.32 1.19 2.82
N LEU A 227 8.19 2.16 3.12
CA LEU A 227 8.80 2.31 4.43
C LEU A 227 7.76 2.63 5.51
N GLN A 228 6.76 3.48 5.21
CA GLN A 228 5.65 3.76 6.12
C GLN A 228 4.77 2.52 6.34
N LYS A 229 4.46 1.75 5.29
CA LYS A 229 3.74 0.48 5.40
C LYS A 229 4.52 -0.54 6.24
N LEU A 230 5.83 -0.64 6.04
CA LEU A 230 6.71 -1.49 6.87
C LEU A 230 6.71 -1.08 8.33
N SER A 231 6.78 0.21 8.62
CA SER A 231 6.70 0.72 9.99
C SER A 231 5.42 0.28 10.68
N ARG A 232 4.27 0.41 10.01
CA ARG A 232 2.97 -0.06 10.52
C ARG A 232 2.89 -1.58 10.68
N ALA A 233 3.35 -2.33 9.67
CA ALA A 233 3.30 -3.80 9.67
C ALA A 233 4.20 -4.41 10.74
N THR A 234 5.43 -3.91 10.86
CA THR A 234 6.47 -4.49 11.75
C THR A 234 6.47 -3.87 13.15
N GLY A 235 5.78 -2.75 13.35
CA GLY A 235 5.80 -1.96 14.60
C GLY A 235 7.09 -1.15 14.79
N GLY A 236 8.01 -1.17 13.83
CA GLY A 236 9.27 -0.42 13.89
C GLY A 236 9.06 1.08 13.67
N LYS A 237 9.92 1.90 14.27
CA LYS A 237 9.93 3.36 14.11
C LYS A 237 10.89 3.75 13.00
N ILE A 238 10.47 4.68 12.15
CA ILE A 238 11.34 5.26 11.14
C ILE A 238 12.30 6.24 11.81
N VAL A 239 13.60 6.02 11.67
CA VAL A 239 14.66 6.81 12.29
C VAL A 239 15.46 7.57 11.22
N THR A 240 15.83 8.82 11.53
CA THR A 240 16.65 9.65 10.61
C THR A 240 18.14 9.51 10.87
N GLY A 241 18.57 9.48 12.13
CA GLY A 241 19.98 9.32 12.48
C GLY A 241 20.33 7.87 12.77
N VAL A 242 21.24 7.26 11.99
CA VAL A 242 21.70 5.88 12.28
C VAL A 242 22.33 5.74 13.68
N LYS A 243 22.91 6.82 14.21
CA LYS A 243 23.50 6.86 15.56
C LYS A 243 22.46 6.90 16.69
N GLU A 244 21.24 7.30 16.38
CA GLU A 244 20.13 7.35 17.35
C GLU A 244 19.36 6.03 17.39
N LEU A 245 19.65 5.12 16.45
CA LEU A 245 18.97 3.84 16.34
C LEU A 245 19.20 3.01 17.60
N SER A 246 18.10 2.64 18.26
CA SER A 246 18.12 1.78 19.43
C SER A 246 17.31 0.50 19.18
N GLY A 247 17.50 -0.51 20.04
CA GLY A 247 16.73 -1.75 19.95
C GLY A 247 15.21 -1.56 20.12
N LYS A 248 14.76 -0.43 20.67
CA LYS A 248 13.34 -0.08 20.84
C LYS A 248 12.69 0.42 19.56
N ASP A 249 13.49 0.89 18.60
CA ASP A 249 13.00 1.43 17.33
C ASP A 249 12.84 0.34 16.27
N LEU A 250 13.32 -0.88 16.54
CA LEU A 250 13.32 -1.98 15.58
C LEU A 250 11.93 -2.59 15.41
N GLY A 251 11.55 -2.83 14.16
CA GLY A 251 10.38 -3.62 13.82
C GLY A 251 10.66 -5.12 13.89
N HIS A 252 9.61 -5.91 14.01
CA HIS A 252 9.71 -7.37 14.03
C HIS A 252 8.94 -8.03 12.88
N ALA A 253 9.54 -9.05 12.26
CA ALA A 253 8.90 -9.93 11.31
C ALA A 253 9.46 -11.35 11.42
N GLY A 254 8.62 -12.37 11.27
CA GLY A 254 9.05 -13.76 11.37
C GLY A 254 10.09 -14.15 10.33
N LYS A 255 9.99 -13.60 9.10
CA LYS A 255 10.90 -13.95 8.01
C LYS A 255 11.06 -12.84 6.97
N VAL A 256 12.31 -12.55 6.63
CA VAL A 256 12.69 -11.73 5.47
C VAL A 256 13.44 -12.60 4.48
N ALA A 257 12.98 -12.68 3.24
CA ALA A 257 13.61 -13.52 2.23
C ALA A 257 13.60 -12.86 0.85
N GLN A 258 14.70 -12.99 0.13
CA GLN A 258 14.74 -12.70 -1.28
C GLN A 258 14.10 -13.87 -2.04
N ARG A 259 13.14 -13.57 -2.93
CA ARG A 259 12.58 -14.55 -3.85
C ARG A 259 12.57 -13.98 -5.26
N LYS A 260 12.80 -14.87 -6.22
CA LYS A 260 12.70 -14.53 -7.64
C LYS A 260 11.24 -14.64 -8.09
N VAL A 261 10.71 -13.56 -8.65
CA VAL A 261 9.36 -13.50 -9.21
C VAL A 261 9.46 -13.06 -10.67
N GLY A 262 9.21 -14.01 -11.58
CA GLY A 262 9.55 -13.83 -12.99
C GLY A 262 11.06 -13.70 -13.16
N ASP A 263 11.51 -12.58 -13.70
CA ASP A 263 12.93 -12.32 -13.99
C ASP A 263 13.61 -11.41 -12.94
N SER A 264 12.88 -10.92 -11.95
CA SER A 264 13.40 -10.00 -10.93
C SER A 264 13.42 -10.62 -9.54
N ASP A 265 14.45 -10.30 -8.76
CA ASP A 265 14.48 -10.62 -7.34
C ASP A 265 13.78 -9.54 -6.51
N MET A 266 12.91 -9.98 -5.60
CA MET A 266 12.18 -9.12 -4.69
C MET A 266 12.38 -9.57 -3.25
N THR A 267 12.26 -8.64 -2.31
CA THR A 267 12.37 -8.93 -0.87
C THR A 267 10.98 -9.06 -0.28
N PHE A 268 10.70 -10.21 0.33
CA PHE A 268 9.44 -10.52 1.02
C PHE A 268 9.66 -10.43 2.52
N ILE A 269 8.84 -9.62 3.18
CA ILE A 269 8.86 -9.43 4.63
C ILE A 269 7.54 -9.97 5.17
N THR A 270 7.58 -11.13 5.82
CA THR A 270 6.40 -11.95 6.19
C THR A 270 6.40 -12.30 7.67
N GLY A 271 5.22 -12.64 8.21
CA GLY A 271 5.07 -12.97 9.63
C GLY A 271 5.23 -11.74 10.52
N CYS A 272 4.75 -10.59 10.07
CA CYS A 272 4.76 -9.36 10.84
C CYS A 272 3.76 -9.46 12.01
N THR A 273 4.19 -9.10 13.22
CA THR A 273 3.34 -9.17 14.42
C THR A 273 2.52 -7.89 14.67
N GLY A 274 2.88 -6.78 14.00
CA GLY A 274 2.16 -5.52 14.08
C GLY A 274 0.88 -5.51 13.23
N ALA A 275 0.34 -4.32 12.97
CA ALA A 275 -0.92 -4.12 12.23
C ALA A 275 -1.00 -5.06 11.02
N LYS A 276 -2.18 -5.64 10.79
CA LYS A 276 -2.44 -6.70 9.79
C LYS A 276 -2.29 -6.15 8.36
N SER A 277 -1.09 -5.76 7.93
CA SER A 277 -0.81 -5.30 6.58
C SER A 277 -0.56 -6.49 5.67
N VAL A 278 -1.16 -6.44 4.48
CA VAL A 278 -1.08 -7.50 3.48
C VAL A 278 -0.66 -6.93 2.14
N SER A 279 -0.05 -7.76 1.30
CA SER A 279 0.35 -7.39 -0.05
C SER A 279 -0.33 -8.29 -1.07
N LEU A 280 -0.92 -7.68 -2.10
CA LEU A 280 -1.36 -8.38 -3.30
C LEU A 280 -0.25 -8.30 -4.35
N LEU A 281 0.28 -9.46 -4.73
CA LEU A 281 1.26 -9.58 -5.80
C LEU A 281 0.54 -9.93 -7.11
N ILE A 282 0.35 -8.94 -7.96
CA ILE A 282 -0.31 -9.07 -9.25
C ILE A 282 0.66 -9.62 -10.28
N ARG A 283 0.23 -10.69 -10.96
CA ARG A 283 0.93 -11.32 -12.07
C ARG A 283 0.16 -11.15 -13.38
N GLY A 284 0.87 -11.22 -14.50
CA GLY A 284 0.25 -11.04 -15.82
C GLY A 284 1.27 -11.02 -16.95
N GLY A 285 0.84 -11.46 -18.12
CA GLY A 285 1.74 -11.64 -19.27
C GLY A 285 2.34 -10.34 -19.81
N THR A 286 1.62 -9.22 -19.69
CA THR A 286 2.07 -7.90 -20.15
C THR A 286 1.83 -6.84 -19.09
N GLU A 287 2.59 -5.74 -19.17
CA GLU A 287 2.43 -4.61 -18.26
C GLU A 287 1.03 -3.98 -18.35
N HIS A 288 0.46 -3.87 -19.55
CA HIS A 288 -0.89 -3.36 -19.73
C HIS A 288 -1.94 -4.22 -19.01
N VAL A 289 -1.76 -5.55 -19.01
CA VAL A 289 -2.65 -6.46 -18.27
C VAL A 289 -2.51 -6.26 -16.77
N THR A 290 -1.28 -6.19 -16.24
CA THR A 290 -1.08 -6.01 -14.80
C THR A 290 -1.58 -4.65 -14.30
N GLN A 291 -1.46 -3.59 -15.11
CA GLN A 291 -2.03 -2.27 -14.82
C GLN A 291 -3.58 -2.30 -14.77
N GLU A 292 -4.23 -2.99 -15.71
CA GLU A 292 -5.69 -3.11 -15.71
C GLU A 292 -6.20 -3.97 -14.54
N VAL A 293 -5.46 -5.02 -14.18
CA VAL A 293 -5.75 -5.83 -12.98
C VAL A 293 -5.57 -5.00 -11.70
N GLU A 294 -4.50 -4.23 -11.59
CA GLU A 294 -4.26 -3.31 -10.45
C GLU A 294 -5.40 -2.32 -10.29
N ARG A 295 -5.85 -1.69 -11.38
CA ARG A 295 -6.99 -0.77 -11.36
C ARG A 295 -8.26 -1.47 -10.88
N SER A 296 -8.56 -2.64 -11.44
CA SER A 296 -9.76 -3.42 -11.10
C SER A 296 -9.74 -3.89 -9.64
N LEU A 297 -8.59 -4.33 -9.14
CA LEU A 297 -8.41 -4.73 -7.74
C LEU A 297 -8.57 -3.54 -6.80
N ASN A 298 -7.99 -2.38 -7.13
CA ASN A 298 -8.14 -1.17 -6.32
C ASN A 298 -9.61 -0.72 -6.21
N ASP A 299 -10.38 -0.82 -7.30
CA ASP A 299 -11.82 -0.54 -7.26
C ASP A 299 -12.57 -1.58 -6.40
N ALA A 300 -12.24 -2.86 -6.53
CA ALA A 300 -12.85 -3.94 -5.75
C ALA A 300 -12.54 -3.82 -4.25
N LEU A 301 -11.29 -3.54 -3.88
CA LEU A 301 -10.86 -3.31 -2.49
C LEU A 301 -11.67 -2.17 -1.85
N LYS A 302 -11.87 -1.06 -2.58
CA LYS A 302 -12.68 0.07 -2.11
C LYS A 302 -14.13 -0.29 -1.89
N VAL A 303 -14.76 -0.97 -2.85
CA VAL A 303 -16.18 -1.32 -2.73
C VAL A 303 -16.38 -2.34 -1.59
N VAL A 304 -15.53 -3.35 -1.47
CA VAL A 304 -15.63 -4.34 -0.39
C VAL A 304 -15.40 -3.69 0.98
N SER A 305 -14.43 -2.77 1.08
CA SER A 305 -14.19 -1.97 2.29
C SER A 305 -15.43 -1.17 2.69
N SER A 306 -16.04 -0.44 1.75
CA SER A 306 -17.26 0.33 2.02
C SER A 306 -18.42 -0.56 2.44
N VAL A 307 -18.59 -1.75 1.84
CA VAL A 307 -19.65 -2.68 2.24
C VAL A 307 -19.41 -3.24 3.64
N LEU A 308 -18.17 -3.49 4.05
CA LEU A 308 -17.85 -3.91 5.41
C LEU A 308 -18.11 -2.80 6.45
N GLU A 309 -17.90 -1.55 6.08
CA GLU A 309 -18.14 -0.38 6.94
C GLU A 309 -19.62 -0.03 7.05
N ASP A 310 -20.33 0.00 5.91
CA ASP A 310 -21.73 0.43 5.81
C ASP A 310 -22.73 -0.70 6.11
N GLY A 311 -22.36 -1.96 5.85
CA GLY A 311 -23.20 -3.13 6.08
C GLY A 311 -24.44 -3.22 5.18
N VAL A 312 -24.47 -2.49 4.06
CA VAL A 312 -25.61 -2.42 3.12
C VAL A 312 -25.11 -2.49 1.69
N ILE A 313 -25.81 -3.24 0.84
CA ILE A 313 -25.60 -3.28 -0.62
C ILE A 313 -26.87 -2.91 -1.38
N CYS A 314 -26.73 -2.56 -2.64
CA CYS A 314 -27.84 -2.23 -3.54
C CYS A 314 -27.76 -3.06 -4.82
N ALA A 315 -28.91 -3.30 -5.46
CA ALA A 315 -28.98 -4.03 -6.72
C ALA A 315 -28.39 -3.18 -7.87
N GLY A 316 -27.48 -3.78 -8.65
CA GLY A 316 -26.86 -3.11 -9.79
C GLY A 316 -27.76 -2.99 -11.03
N GLY A 317 -27.16 -2.67 -12.18
CA GLY A 317 -27.84 -2.69 -13.48
C GLY A 317 -28.91 -1.61 -13.67
N GLY A 318 -28.85 -0.50 -12.94
CA GLY A 318 -29.85 0.58 -13.01
C GLY A 318 -31.11 0.31 -12.18
N ALA A 319 -31.19 -0.82 -11.50
CA ALA A 319 -32.35 -1.18 -10.68
C ALA A 319 -32.52 -0.23 -9.49
N THR A 320 -31.41 0.13 -8.84
CA THR A 320 -31.42 1.05 -7.69
C THR A 320 -31.84 2.45 -8.11
N GLU A 321 -31.30 2.98 -9.21
CA GLU A 321 -31.65 4.30 -9.75
C GLU A 321 -33.11 4.35 -10.24
N SER A 322 -33.60 3.24 -10.81
CA SER A 322 -35.02 3.12 -11.21
C SER A 322 -35.95 3.03 -10.01
N GLY A 323 -35.51 2.34 -8.95
CA GLY A 323 -36.24 2.21 -7.69
C GLY A 323 -36.39 3.54 -6.99
N THR A 324 -35.30 4.30 -6.83
CA THR A 324 -35.33 5.63 -6.21
C THR A 324 -36.21 6.61 -6.99
N GLY A 325 -36.13 6.60 -8.32
CA GLY A 325 -36.91 7.51 -9.18
C GLY A 325 -38.41 7.21 -9.28
N ARG A 326 -38.89 6.06 -8.79
CA ARG A 326 -40.31 5.67 -8.80
C ARG A 326 -41.04 5.97 -7.49
N THR A 327 -40.30 6.23 -6.43
CA THR A 327 -40.88 6.46 -5.10
C THR A 327 -41.57 7.83 -5.09
N PRO A 328 -42.85 7.90 -4.70
CA PRO A 328 -43.65 9.13 -4.76
C PRO A 328 -43.15 10.23 -3.82
#